data_AF-A0A1V5ZRD6-F1
#
_entry.id   AF-A0A1V5ZRD6-F1
#
_cell.length_a   1.000
_cell.length_b   1.000
_cell.length_c   1.000
_cell.angle_alpha   90.00
_cell.angle_beta   90.00
_cell.angle_gamma   90.00
#
_symmetry.space_group_name_H-M   'P 1'
#
loop_
_entity.id
_entity.type
_entity.pdbx_description
1 polymer ?
#
loop_
_entity_poly.entity_id
_entity_poly.type
_entity_poly.pdbx_seq_one_letter_code
_entity_poly.pdbx_strand_id
1 'polypeptide(L)'
;MTHVQQESPIRAVVPDLEDDPAMQVYHAFGFPYEGVYVGMFQRYWELPDPYGEMELITSRDGLHWNRLRPRGVFLPRSPNDEAFDSRITDPALSPPLNIFGGHLGFRAWGMDTLWFYYWGGQAMHGNRHLSWGRSLGLAQLRADGFCSLRAERFRGTLVTKPFV
;
A
#
# COMPACT_ATOMS: atom_id res chain seq x y z
N MET A 1 23.79 -25.85 -14.98
CA MET A 1 22.89 -24.69 -15.10
C MET A 1 21.53 -25.24 -15.47
N THR A 2 20.59 -25.26 -14.53
CA THR A 2 19.19 -25.59 -14.82
C THR A 2 18.59 -24.38 -15.53
N HIS A 3 18.16 -24.57 -16.77
CA HIS A 3 17.34 -23.58 -17.46
C HIS A 3 16.05 -23.42 -16.67
N VAL A 4 15.88 -22.29 -15.99
CA VAL A 4 14.57 -21.90 -15.45
C VAL A 4 13.69 -21.66 -16.68
N GLN A 5 12.72 -22.54 -16.88
CA GLN A 5 11.71 -22.37 -17.92
C GLN A 5 10.95 -21.09 -17.58
N GLN A 6 11.10 -20.07 -18.43
CA GLN A 6 10.44 -18.80 -18.23
C GLN A 6 8.93 -19.01 -18.38
N GLU A 7 8.21 -18.95 -17.26
CA GLU A 7 6.75 -19.02 -17.28
C GLU A 7 6.18 -17.78 -17.99
N SER A 8 4.99 -17.94 -18.58
CA SER A 8 4.30 -16.81 -19.22
C SER A 8 3.84 -15.80 -18.17
N PRO A 9 3.91 -14.49 -18.46
CA PRO A 9 3.43 -13.48 -17.53
C PRO A 9 1.93 -13.67 -17.24
N ILE A 10 1.56 -13.53 -15.97
CA ILE A 10 0.17 -13.59 -15.52
C ILE A 10 -0.34 -12.19 -15.16
N ARG A 11 -1.66 -11.99 -15.25
CA ARG A 11 -2.30 -10.80 -14.69
C ARG A 11 -2.52 -11.01 -13.19
N ALA A 12 -1.73 -10.31 -12.37
CA ALA A 12 -1.76 -10.47 -10.92
C ALA A 12 -2.82 -9.57 -10.24
N VAL A 13 -2.90 -8.31 -10.66
CA VAL A 13 -3.90 -7.34 -10.19
C VAL A 13 -4.63 -6.80 -11.40
N VAL A 14 -5.95 -6.90 -11.39
CA VAL A 14 -6.81 -6.46 -12.50
C VAL A 14 -7.96 -5.61 -11.96
N PRO A 15 -8.47 -4.64 -12.75
CA PRO A 15 -9.72 -3.98 -12.43
C PRO A 15 -10.89 -4.97 -12.47
N ASP A 16 -11.90 -4.73 -11.64
CA ASP A 16 -13.15 -5.48 -11.64
C ASP A 16 -14.38 -4.55 -11.51
N LEU A 17 -15.57 -5.12 -11.39
CA LEU A 17 -16.84 -4.36 -11.41
C LEU A 17 -17.05 -3.41 -10.24
N GLU A 18 -16.27 -3.51 -9.16
CA GLU A 18 -16.33 -2.57 -8.04
C GLU A 18 -15.42 -1.35 -8.24
N ASP A 19 -14.59 -1.36 -9.29
CA ASP A 19 -13.76 -0.21 -9.63
C ASP A 19 -14.54 0.84 -10.41
N ASP A 20 -14.22 2.10 -10.10
CA ASP A 20 -14.67 3.20 -10.93
C ASP A 20 -14.06 3.05 -12.34
N PRO A 21 -14.84 3.22 -13.42
CA PRO A 21 -14.35 3.07 -14.78
C PRO A 21 -13.24 4.07 -15.16
N ALA A 22 -13.09 5.17 -14.43
CA ALA A 22 -12.01 6.14 -14.63
C ALA A 22 -10.73 5.79 -13.84
N MET A 23 -10.78 4.81 -12.93
CA MET A 23 -9.63 4.38 -12.14
C MET A 23 -8.79 3.36 -12.92
N GLN A 24 -7.48 3.55 -12.89
CA GLN A 24 -6.51 2.68 -13.52
C GLN A 24 -5.64 1.99 -12.46
N VAL A 25 -5.39 0.70 -12.66
CA VAL A 25 -4.36 -0.05 -11.94
C VAL A 25 -3.03 0.27 -12.60
N TYR A 26 -2.23 1.15 -12.01
CA TYR A 26 -1.04 1.69 -12.66
C TYR A 26 0.26 0.97 -12.28
N HIS A 27 0.45 0.68 -10.99
CA HIS A 27 1.66 0.05 -10.48
C HIS A 27 1.35 -0.80 -9.24
N ALA A 28 2.07 -1.90 -9.02
CA ALA A 28 1.89 -2.77 -7.86
C ALA A 28 3.23 -3.31 -7.37
N PHE A 29 3.39 -3.37 -6.04
CA PHE A 29 4.56 -3.94 -5.39
C PHE A 29 4.13 -4.81 -4.21
N GLY A 30 4.72 -6.01 -4.12
CA GLY A 30 4.44 -6.99 -3.08
C GLY A 30 5.71 -7.40 -2.33
N PHE A 31 5.57 -7.71 -1.04
CA PHE A 31 6.65 -8.13 -0.15
C PHE A 31 6.15 -9.16 0.87
N PRO A 32 7.02 -10.06 1.37
CA PRO A 32 6.66 -10.98 2.44
C PRO A 32 6.52 -10.24 3.77
N TYR A 33 5.52 -10.62 4.55
CA TYR A 33 5.24 -10.10 5.89
C TYR A 33 4.50 -11.16 6.72
N GLU A 34 5.11 -11.60 7.82
CA GLU A 34 4.48 -12.52 8.80
C GLU A 34 3.77 -13.75 8.17
N GLY A 35 4.45 -14.43 7.23
CA GLY A 35 3.94 -15.65 6.60
C GLY A 35 2.90 -15.44 5.49
N VAL A 36 2.61 -14.20 5.12
CA VAL A 36 1.82 -13.84 3.94
C VAL A 36 2.59 -12.86 3.06
N TYR A 37 2.12 -12.65 1.83
CA TYR A 37 2.53 -11.51 1.04
C TYR A 37 1.56 -10.36 1.26
N VAL A 38 2.11 -9.19 1.55
CA VAL A 38 1.39 -7.92 1.59
C VAL A 38 1.92 -7.10 0.43
N GLY A 39 1.07 -6.28 -0.16
CA GLY A 39 1.47 -5.41 -1.26
C GLY A 39 0.61 -4.19 -1.32
N MET A 40 0.99 -3.29 -2.20
CA MET A 40 0.22 -2.10 -2.51
C MET A 40 0.12 -1.96 -4.01
N PHE A 41 -1.03 -1.52 -4.51
CA PHE A 41 -1.14 -1.05 -5.88
C PHE A 41 -1.68 0.37 -5.92
N GLN A 42 -1.30 1.09 -6.96
CA GLN A 42 -1.65 2.47 -7.18
C GLN A 42 -2.97 2.54 -7.93
N ARG A 43 -3.97 3.18 -7.29
CA ARG A 43 -5.17 3.68 -7.92
C ARG A 43 -4.82 5.00 -8.59
N TYR A 44 -4.73 4.99 -9.91
CA TYR A 44 -4.44 6.18 -10.69
C TYR A 44 -5.73 6.73 -11.29
N TRP A 45 -5.89 8.05 -11.17
CA TRP A 45 -7.00 8.81 -11.73
C TRP A 45 -6.40 9.80 -12.71
N GLU A 46 -6.85 9.76 -13.97
CA GLU A 46 -6.21 10.52 -15.04
C GLU A 46 -6.77 11.94 -15.19
N LEU A 47 -8.08 12.12 -15.02
CA LEU A 47 -8.77 13.38 -15.35
C LEU A 47 -9.78 13.79 -14.28
N PRO A 48 -10.06 15.10 -14.13
CA PRO A 48 -9.45 16.22 -14.87
C PRO A 48 -8.08 16.66 -14.34
N ASP A 49 -7.70 16.24 -13.13
CA ASP A 49 -6.44 16.57 -12.48
C ASP A 49 -5.81 15.29 -11.93
N PRO A 50 -4.77 14.74 -12.61
CA PRO A 50 -4.33 13.40 -12.32
C PRO A 50 -3.74 13.24 -10.92
N TYR A 51 -4.05 12.12 -10.26
CA TYR A 51 -3.51 11.77 -8.95
C TYR A 51 -3.42 10.27 -8.72
N GLY A 52 -2.59 9.86 -7.77
CA GLY A 52 -2.37 8.47 -7.40
C GLY A 52 -2.40 8.25 -5.89
N GLU A 53 -3.04 7.17 -5.47
CA GLU A 53 -3.09 6.74 -4.07
C GLU A 53 -2.92 5.22 -3.97
N MET A 54 -2.44 4.73 -2.82
CA MET A 54 -2.13 3.30 -2.67
C MET A 54 -3.24 2.56 -1.93
N GLU A 55 -3.66 1.42 -2.47
CA GLU A 55 -4.55 0.46 -1.81
C GLU A 55 -3.76 -0.80 -1.42
N LEU A 56 -4.11 -1.40 -0.27
CA LEU A 56 -3.46 -2.60 0.25
C LEU A 56 -4.02 -3.88 -0.41
N ILE A 57 -3.12 -4.77 -0.81
CA ILE A 57 -3.41 -6.10 -1.37
C ILE A 57 -2.67 -7.19 -0.59
N THR A 58 -3.16 -8.41 -0.65
CA THR A 58 -2.56 -9.56 0.02
C THR A 58 -2.52 -10.79 -0.88
N SER A 59 -1.53 -11.65 -0.67
CA SER A 59 -1.43 -12.93 -1.36
C SER A 59 -0.84 -13.98 -0.41
N ARG A 60 -1.13 -15.25 -0.67
CA ARG A 60 -0.51 -16.38 0.05
C ARG A 60 0.56 -17.09 -0.76
N ASP A 61 0.54 -16.94 -2.07
CA ASP A 61 1.41 -17.64 -3.02
C ASP A 61 2.25 -16.68 -3.88
N GLY A 62 2.04 -15.36 -3.75
CA GLY A 62 2.68 -14.33 -4.56
C GLY A 62 2.13 -14.21 -5.99
N LEU A 63 1.21 -15.09 -6.38
CA LEU A 63 0.64 -15.18 -7.73
C LEU A 63 -0.79 -14.61 -7.78
N HIS A 64 -1.62 -15.01 -6.81
CA HIS A 64 -3.01 -14.60 -6.71
C HIS A 64 -3.16 -13.53 -5.62
N TRP A 65 -3.55 -12.33 -6.02
CA TRP A 65 -3.66 -11.18 -5.14
C TRP A 65 -5.11 -10.82 -4.84
N ASN A 66 -5.39 -10.51 -3.57
CA ASN A 66 -6.71 -10.13 -3.07
C ASN A 66 -6.68 -8.69 -2.60
N ARG A 67 -7.65 -7.90 -3.05
CA ARG A 67 -7.91 -6.53 -2.57
C ARG A 67 -8.74 -6.58 -1.31
N LEU A 68 -8.36 -5.79 -0.30
CA LEU A 68 -9.04 -5.76 0.98
C LEU A 68 -10.38 -5.02 0.86
N ARG A 69 -11.39 -5.50 1.59
CA ARG A 69 -12.72 -4.87 1.65
C ARG A 69 -12.94 -4.25 3.04
N PRO A 70 -13.56 -3.05 3.12
CA PRO A 70 -13.90 -2.18 1.99
C PRO A 70 -12.64 -1.64 1.29
N ARG A 71 -12.74 -1.33 -0.02
CA ARG A 71 -11.62 -0.84 -0.85
C ARG A 71 -11.18 0.55 -0.41
N GLY A 72 -10.29 0.58 0.58
CA GLY A 72 -9.79 1.79 1.22
C GLY A 72 -8.40 2.17 0.73
N VAL A 73 -8.14 3.48 0.72
CA VAL A 73 -6.79 4.00 0.53
C VAL A 73 -5.98 3.72 1.80
N PHE A 74 -4.79 3.13 1.63
CA PHE A 74 -3.86 2.79 2.69
C PHE A 74 -2.78 3.86 2.89
N LEU A 75 -2.20 4.34 1.79
CA LEU A 75 -1.28 5.48 1.77
C LEU A 75 -1.93 6.56 0.89
N PRO A 76 -2.64 7.53 1.50
CA PRO A 76 -3.30 8.60 0.76
C PRO A 76 -2.30 9.69 0.37
N ARG A 77 -2.64 10.43 -0.68
CA ARG A 77 -1.97 11.70 -0.97
C ARG A 77 -2.28 12.72 0.12
N SER A 78 -1.41 13.71 0.30
CA SER A 78 -1.69 14.79 1.23
C SER A 78 -2.88 15.64 0.77
N PRO A 79 -3.79 16.03 1.67
CA PRO A 79 -4.89 16.96 1.35
C PRO A 79 -4.40 18.40 1.17
N ASN A 80 -3.16 18.71 1.56
CA ASN A 80 -2.54 20.01 1.31
C ASN A 80 -1.86 20.00 -0.06
N ASP A 81 -2.34 20.82 -0.99
CA ASP A 81 -1.80 20.91 -2.35
C ASP A 81 -0.33 21.35 -2.40
N GLU A 82 0.15 22.06 -1.38
CA GLU A 82 1.55 22.50 -1.26
C GLU A 82 2.48 21.43 -0.68
N ALA A 83 1.94 20.34 -0.13
CA ALA A 83 2.76 19.25 0.39
C ALA A 83 3.48 18.51 -0.74
N PHE A 84 4.65 17.94 -0.46
CA PHE A 84 5.46 17.28 -1.48
C PHE A 84 4.79 16.04 -2.11
N ASP A 85 3.83 15.46 -1.41
CA ASP A 85 3.08 14.24 -1.72
C ASP A 85 1.60 14.54 -2.03
N SER A 86 1.30 15.74 -2.52
CA SER A 86 -0.08 16.21 -2.74
C SER A 86 -0.80 15.55 -3.92
N ARG A 87 -0.07 15.00 -4.89
CA ARG A 87 -0.64 14.35 -6.09
C ARG A 87 -0.38 12.86 -6.18
N ILE A 88 0.70 12.39 -5.59
CA ILE A 88 1.07 10.98 -5.66
C ILE A 88 1.83 10.58 -4.40
N THR A 89 1.51 9.39 -3.91
CA THR A 89 2.35 8.61 -3.01
C THR A 89 2.65 7.27 -3.66
N ASP A 90 3.93 6.96 -3.88
CA ASP A 90 4.39 5.68 -4.42
C ASP A 90 5.24 4.94 -3.38
N PRO A 91 5.10 3.61 -3.22
CA PRO A 91 5.99 2.86 -2.37
C PRO A 91 7.42 2.95 -2.90
N ALA A 92 8.41 3.02 -2.02
CA ALA A 92 9.83 3.02 -2.42
C ALA A 92 10.33 1.67 -2.98
N LEU A 93 9.41 0.78 -3.40
CA LEU A 93 9.68 -0.59 -3.86
C LEU A 93 10.49 -1.42 -2.85
N SER A 94 10.30 -1.12 -1.56
CA SER A 94 10.94 -1.81 -0.46
C SER A 94 9.90 -2.25 0.58
N PRO A 95 10.10 -3.39 1.25
CA PRO A 95 9.32 -3.73 2.43
C PRO A 95 9.55 -2.67 3.53
N PRO A 96 8.57 -2.47 4.43
CA PRO A 96 8.76 -1.58 5.57
C PRO A 96 9.88 -2.08 6.49
N LEU A 97 10.56 -1.16 7.17
CA LEU A 97 11.50 -1.51 8.22
C LEU A 97 10.76 -1.82 9.52
N ASN A 98 11.09 -2.95 10.15
CA ASN A 98 10.66 -3.29 11.51
C ASN A 98 11.54 -2.56 12.52
N ILE A 99 10.94 -1.70 13.34
CA ILE A 99 11.62 -0.94 14.39
C ILE A 99 11.09 -1.39 15.74
N PHE A 100 11.92 -2.14 16.46
CA PHE A 100 11.59 -2.74 17.75
C PHE A 100 11.68 -1.73 18.91
N GLY A 101 10.78 -1.86 19.89
CA GLY A 101 10.81 -1.04 21.12
C GLY A 101 10.27 0.39 20.95
N GLY A 102 9.65 0.67 19.81
CA GLY A 102 8.94 1.90 19.50
C GLY A 102 9.82 3.10 19.20
N HIS A 103 9.38 3.88 18.21
CA HIS A 103 9.92 5.20 17.88
C HIS A 103 8.80 6.25 17.93
N LEU A 104 9.16 7.54 18.03
CA LEU A 104 8.28 8.74 17.97
C LEU A 104 6.76 8.50 18.17
N GLY A 105 6.21 8.91 19.32
CA GLY A 105 4.80 8.74 19.66
C GLY A 105 4.43 7.33 20.16
N PHE A 106 5.04 6.27 19.63
CA PHE A 106 4.79 4.87 20.04
C PHE A 106 5.74 4.37 21.14
N ARG A 107 6.88 5.06 21.35
CA ARG A 107 7.90 4.69 22.34
C ARG A 107 7.35 4.61 23.77
N ALA A 108 6.42 5.48 24.15
CA ALA A 108 5.84 5.49 25.49
C ALA A 108 5.08 4.18 25.82
N TRP A 109 4.66 3.44 24.80
CA TRP A 109 3.89 2.21 24.91
C TRP A 109 4.74 0.96 24.60
N GLY A 110 6.03 1.13 24.29
CA GLY A 110 6.94 0.04 23.93
C GLY A 110 6.50 -0.76 22.69
N MET A 111 5.72 -0.14 21.80
CA MET A 111 5.13 -0.84 20.65
C MET A 111 6.06 -0.82 19.44
N ASP A 112 6.20 -1.96 18.78
CA ASP A 112 6.96 -2.05 17.52
C ASP A 112 6.28 -1.25 16.40
N THR A 113 7.10 -0.69 15.52
CA THR A 113 6.64 0.17 14.42
C THR A 113 7.17 -0.30 13.08
N LEU A 114 6.38 -0.08 12.03
CA LEU A 114 6.72 -0.25 10.64
C LEU A 114 6.95 1.10 9.99
N TRP A 115 8.07 1.19 9.28
CA TRP A 115 8.49 2.41 8.61
C TRP A 115 8.43 2.19 7.10
N PHE A 116 7.48 2.85 6.47
CA PHE A 116 7.30 2.85 5.03
C PHE A 116 7.98 4.08 4.46
N TYR A 117 9.08 3.86 3.75
CA TYR A 117 9.61 4.88 2.86
C TYR A 117 8.76 4.94 1.60
N TYR A 118 8.38 6.15 1.20
CA TYR A 118 7.57 6.37 0.02
C TYR A 118 8.06 7.59 -0.74
N TRP A 119 7.77 7.64 -2.03
CA TRP A 119 7.99 8.81 -2.86
C TRP A 119 6.73 9.65 -2.91
N GLY A 120 6.86 10.94 -2.71
CA GLY A 120 5.82 11.93 -2.96
C GLY A 120 6.11 12.75 -4.20
N GLY A 121 5.06 13.23 -4.86
CA GLY A 121 5.16 14.24 -5.92
C GLY A 121 3.98 15.21 -5.91
N GLN A 122 4.26 16.46 -6.30
CA GLN A 122 3.28 17.52 -6.51
C GLN A 122 2.64 17.51 -7.90
N ALA A 123 3.03 16.55 -8.74
CA ALA A 123 2.46 16.30 -10.05
C ALA A 123 2.43 14.80 -10.32
N MET A 124 1.43 14.36 -11.07
CA MET A 124 1.27 12.98 -11.55
C MET A 124 1.39 12.94 -13.08
N HIS A 125 1.56 11.75 -13.65
CA HIS A 125 1.50 11.54 -15.10
C HIS A 125 0.24 12.19 -15.69
N GLY A 126 0.35 12.78 -16.88
CA GLY A 126 -0.74 13.53 -17.51
C GLY A 126 -0.88 14.99 -17.05
N ASN A 127 -0.19 15.43 -16.00
CA ASN A 127 -0.17 16.84 -15.64
C ASN A 127 0.69 17.66 -16.64
N ARG A 128 0.10 18.70 -17.23
CA ARG A 128 0.77 19.59 -18.22
C ARG A 128 1.93 20.41 -17.64
N HIS A 129 2.00 20.52 -16.32
CA HIS A 129 3.06 21.22 -15.58
C HIS A 129 3.85 20.22 -14.75
N LEU A 130 4.65 19.36 -15.41
CA LEU A 130 5.66 18.53 -14.73
C LEU A 130 6.75 19.43 -14.13
N SER A 131 6.41 20.20 -13.10
CA SER A 131 7.35 20.95 -12.28
C SER A 131 7.99 20.01 -11.26
N TRP A 132 9.31 20.01 -11.31
CA TRP A 132 10.31 19.17 -10.68
C TRP A 132 10.14 18.91 -9.18
N GLY A 133 10.37 17.65 -8.80
CA GLY A 133 10.65 17.23 -7.42
C GLY A 133 9.84 16.01 -7.00
N ARG A 134 10.44 14.81 -7.07
CA ARG A 134 10.01 13.73 -6.18
C ARG A 134 10.78 13.87 -4.89
N SER A 135 10.11 13.68 -3.76
CA SER A 135 10.74 13.71 -2.44
C SER A 135 10.47 12.42 -1.70
N LEU A 136 11.38 12.05 -0.81
CA LEU A 136 11.26 10.86 0.02
C LEU A 136 10.52 11.21 1.31
N GLY A 137 9.42 10.53 1.54
CA GLY A 137 8.66 10.56 2.78
C GLY A 137 8.92 9.33 3.64
N LEU A 138 8.53 9.44 4.92
CA LEU A 138 8.51 8.33 5.88
C LEU A 138 7.12 8.30 6.54
N ALA A 139 6.37 7.24 6.28
CA ALA A 139 5.14 6.93 6.99
C ALA A 139 5.43 5.91 8.09
N GLN A 140 4.98 6.20 9.31
CA GLN A 140 5.16 5.32 10.47
C GLN A 140 3.81 4.75 10.89
N LEU A 141 3.77 3.44 11.09
CA LEU A 141 2.60 2.73 11.54
C LEU A 141 2.99 1.78 12.67
N ARG A 142 2.07 1.51 13.59
CA ARG A 142 2.22 0.39 14.53
C ARG A 142 2.34 -0.93 13.75
N ALA A 143 3.18 -1.87 14.20
CA ALA A 143 3.37 -3.13 13.47
C ALA A 143 2.07 -3.90 13.18
N ASP A 144 1.16 -3.97 14.16
CA ASP A 144 -0.19 -4.53 14.01
C ASP A 144 -1.26 -3.47 13.68
N GLY A 145 -0.86 -2.31 13.13
CA GLY A 145 -1.74 -1.18 12.86
C GLY A 145 -2.69 -1.39 11.68
N PHE A 146 -2.24 -2.10 10.64
CA PHE A 146 -3.00 -2.29 9.39
C PHE A 146 -3.77 -3.61 9.33
N CYS A 147 -3.55 -4.51 10.29
CA CYS A 147 -4.29 -5.75 10.45
C CYS A 147 -4.75 -5.85 11.90
N SER A 148 -5.94 -5.34 12.18
CA SER A 148 -6.52 -5.44 13.52
C SER A 148 -8.00 -5.74 13.45
N LEU A 149 -8.47 -6.47 14.46
CA LEU A 149 -9.89 -6.65 14.72
C LEU A 149 -10.19 -5.99 16.05
N ARG A 150 -10.99 -4.94 15.98
CA ARG A 150 -11.42 -4.21 17.16
C ARG A 150 -12.89 -4.54 17.42
N ALA A 151 -13.14 -5.27 18.50
CA ALA A 151 -14.48 -5.32 19.05
C ALA A 151 -14.88 -3.91 19.52
N GLU A 152 -16.04 -3.43 19.10
CA GLU A 152 -16.56 -2.14 19.54
C GLU A 152 -17.18 -2.27 20.94
N ARG A 153 -18.51 -2.32 21.02
CA ARG A 153 -19.25 -2.32 22.30
C ARG A 153 -19.19 -3.66 23.04
N PHE A 154 -19.21 -4.77 22.31
CA PHE A 154 -19.26 -6.11 22.89
C PHE A 154 -18.16 -6.99 22.30
N ARG A 155 -17.55 -7.80 23.15
CA ARG A 155 -16.61 -8.84 22.72
C ARG A 155 -17.30 -9.84 21.79
N GLY A 156 -16.52 -10.44 20.89
CA GLY A 156 -16.96 -11.51 20.00
C GLY A 156 -15.86 -12.56 19.85
N THR A 157 -16.17 -13.61 19.12
CA THR A 157 -15.23 -14.68 18.78
C THR A 157 -14.97 -14.65 17.28
N LEU A 158 -13.71 -14.80 16.89
CA LEU A 158 -13.31 -14.94 15.49
C LEU A 158 -12.92 -16.39 15.22
N VAL A 159 -13.54 -16.99 14.20
CA VAL A 159 -13.09 -18.28 13.66
C VAL A 159 -12.32 -17.97 12.38
N THR A 160 -11.04 -18.29 12.37
CA THR A 160 -10.19 -18.17 11.19
C THR A 160 -9.98 -19.53 10.55
N LYS A 161 -9.51 -19.54 9.30
CA LYS A 161 -8.77 -20.71 8.82
C LYS A 161 -7.53 -20.88 9.71
N PRO A 162 -7.03 -22.11 9.92
CA PRO A 162 -5.77 -22.31 10.62
C PRO A 162 -4.68 -21.40 10.03
N PHE A 163 -3.90 -20.78 10.91
CA PHE A 163 -2.64 -20.17 10.50
C PHE A 163 -1.74 -21.34 10.05
N VAL A 164 -1.31 -21.31 8.79
CA VAL A 164 -0.46 -22.36 8.20
C VAL A 164 0.95 -22.24 8.75
#